data_AF-A0A4V2US11-F1
#
_entry.id   AF-A0A4V2US11-F1
#
_cell.length_a   1.000
_cell.length_b   1.000
_cell.length_c   1.000
_cell.angle_alpha   90.00
_cell.angle_beta   90.00
_cell.angle_gamma   90.00
#
_symmetry.space_group_name_H-M   'P 1'
#
loop_
_entity.id
_entity.type
_entity.pdbx_description
1 polymer ?
#
loop_
_entity_poly.entity_id
_entity_poly.type
_entity_poly.pdbx_seq_one_letter_code
_entity_poly.pdbx_strand_id
1 'polypeptide(L)' 'MLPWSHFSTEYATPLMQSINDNYNDIFYTLLNAGANIKLKDAHGRTALDYAIGTNNTEIIDKLMTMEGRK' A
#
# COMPACT_ATOMS: atom_id res chain seq x y z
N MET A 1 -33.94 2.44 9.20
CA MET A 1 -33.49 1.67 8.02
C MET A 1 -33.12 2.68 6.94
N LEU A 2 -31.89 3.19 6.94
CA LEU A 2 -31.38 4.06 5.88
C LEU A 2 -30.02 3.51 5.41
N PRO A 3 -29.79 3.42 4.08
CA PRO A 3 -28.73 2.62 3.47
C PRO A 3 -27.43 3.44 3.42
N TRP A 4 -26.72 3.51 4.54
CA TRP A 4 -25.36 4.08 4.57
C TRP A 4 -24.29 3.02 4.29
N SER A 5 -24.68 1.88 3.71
CA SER A 5 -23.80 0.75 3.37
C SER A 5 -22.93 0.99 2.14
N HIS A 6 -22.55 2.23 1.86
CA HIS A 6 -21.29 2.50 1.16
C HIS A 6 -20.26 2.84 2.23
N PHE A 7 -19.87 1.81 2.99
CA PHE A 7 -18.62 1.86 3.73
C PHE A 7 -17.55 2.28 2.72
N SER A 8 -17.01 3.48 2.92
CA SER A 8 -15.85 4.00 2.19
C SER A 8 -14.85 2.88 1.95
N THR A 9 -14.77 2.41 0.70
CA THR A 9 -13.91 1.31 0.29
C THR A 9 -12.42 1.64 0.37
N GLU A 10 -12.03 2.88 0.68
CA GLU A 10 -10.71 3.35 0.26
C GLU A 10 -10.00 4.20 1.33
N TYR A 11 -9.71 3.60 2.50
CA TYR A 11 -8.60 4.09 3.34
C TYR A 11 -7.22 3.68 2.77
N ALA A 12 -7.18 3.21 1.52
CA ALA A 12 -5.95 2.88 0.84
C ALA A 12 -5.11 4.16 0.66
N THR A 13 -3.85 4.09 1.04
CA THR A 13 -2.92 5.19 0.85
C THR A 13 -2.53 5.31 -0.63
N PRO A 14 -2.08 6.48 -1.11
CA PRO A 14 -1.53 6.61 -2.46
C PRO A 14 -0.42 5.59 -2.75
N LEU A 15 0.35 5.21 -1.72
CA LEU A 15 1.39 4.19 -1.83
C LEU A 15 0.79 2.80 -2.11
N MET A 16 -0.26 2.39 -1.38
CA MET A 16 -0.96 1.12 -1.63
C MET A 16 -1.56 1.06 -3.03
N GLN A 17 -2.18 2.16 -3.46
CA GLN A 17 -2.80 2.23 -4.79
C GLN A 17 -1.74 2.11 -5.90
N SER A 18 -0.59 2.77 -5.74
CA SER A 18 0.52 2.65 -6.71
C SER A 18 1.03 1.21 -6.87
N ILE A 19 0.94 0.39 -5.81
CA ILE A 19 1.33 -1.03 -5.86
C ILE A 19 0.25 -1.84 -6.59
N ASN A 20 -1.02 -1.63 -6.23
CA ASN A 20 -2.16 -2.32 -6.85
C ASN A 20 -2.22 -2.11 -8.37
N ASP A 21 -1.94 -0.88 -8.81
CA ASP A 21 -1.98 -0.49 -10.22
C ASP A 21 -0.64 -0.72 -10.94
N ASN A 22 0.35 -1.30 -10.24
CA ASN A 22 1.70 -1.59 -10.73
C ASN A 22 2.45 -0.35 -11.27
N TYR A 23 2.25 0.80 -10.63
CA TYR A 23 2.91 2.07 -10.92
C TYR A 23 4.20 2.23 -10.11
N ASN A 24 5.24 1.51 -10.52
CA ASN A 24 6.54 1.48 -9.83
C ASN A 24 7.17 2.87 -9.66
N ASP A 25 7.08 3.73 -10.68
CA ASP A 25 7.64 5.08 -10.64
C ASP A 25 6.96 5.95 -9.55
N ILE A 26 5.64 5.81 -9.42
CA ILE A 26 4.85 6.49 -8.40
C ILE A 26 5.17 5.93 -7.01
N PHE A 27 5.29 4.61 -6.90
CA PHE A 27 5.71 3.94 -5.67
C PHE A 27 7.05 4.52 -5.15
N TYR A 28 8.07 4.59 -6.00
CA TYR A 28 9.38 5.14 -5.62
C TYR A 28 9.33 6.64 -5.30
N THR A 29 8.52 7.41 -6.04
CA THR A 29 8.31 8.83 -5.77
C THR A 29 7.70 9.06 -4.39
N LEU A 30 6.67 8.28 -4.04
CA LEU A 30 6.01 8.36 -2.73
C LEU A 30 6.94 7.91 -1.60
N LEU A 31 7.73 6.86 -1.80
CA LEU A 31 8.74 6.45 -0.83
C LEU A 31 9.77 7.55 -0.57
N ASN A 32 10.29 8.19 -1.63
CA ASN A 32 11.24 9.30 -1.51
C ASN A 32 10.62 10.53 -0.82
N ALA A 33 9.32 10.73 -0.97
CA ALA A 33 8.58 11.77 -0.27
C ALA A 33 8.33 11.46 1.23
N GLY A 34 8.76 10.30 1.73
CA GLY A 34 8.58 9.89 3.12
C GLY A 34 7.22 9.24 3.41
N ALA A 35 6.57 8.63 2.41
CA ALA A 35 5.32 7.91 2.61
C ALA A 35 5.45 6.82 3.69
N ASN A 36 4.49 6.79 4.61
CA ASN A 36 4.48 5.82 5.70
C ASN A 36 3.96 4.46 5.21
N ILE A 37 4.86 3.49 5.11
CA ILE A 37 4.56 2.13 4.64
C ILE A 37 3.77 1.26 5.65
N LYS A 38 3.71 1.69 6.92
CA LYS A 38 3.09 0.93 8.02
C LYS A 38 1.61 1.27 8.22
N LEU A 39 1.09 2.23 7.44
CA LEU A 39 -0.33 2.56 7.47
C LEU A 39 -1.14 1.34 7.04
N LYS A 40 -2.32 1.21 7.62
CA LYS A 40 -3.27 0.14 7.31
C LYS A 40 -4.51 0.75 6.65
N ASP A 41 -5.01 0.08 5.62
CA ASP A 41 -6.28 0.42 5.00
C ASP A 41 -7.47 0.01 5.88
N ALA A 42 -8.68 0.15 5.34
CA ALA A 42 -9.95 -0.18 6.00
C ALA A 42 -10.05 -1.66 6.41
N HIS A 43 -9.29 -2.52 5.73
CA HIS A 43 -9.27 -3.96 5.90
C HIS A 43 -8.07 -4.41 6.77
N GLY A 44 -7.29 -3.47 7.29
CA GLY A 44 -6.10 -3.78 8.08
C GLY A 44 -4.85 -4.12 7.25
N ARG A 45 -4.89 -3.94 5.93
CA ARG A 45 -3.80 -4.26 5.00
C ARG A 45 -2.79 -3.12 4.91
N THR A 46 -1.51 -3.46 4.94
CA THR A 46 -0.35 -2.58 4.76
C THR A 46 0.09 -2.51 3.30
N ALA A 47 1.02 -1.62 2.96
CA ALA A 47 1.61 -1.59 1.61
C ALA A 47 2.22 -2.94 1.20
N LEU A 48 2.81 -3.68 2.16
CA LEU A 48 3.38 -5.00 1.91
C LEU A 48 2.31 -6.04 1.56
N ASP A 49 1.15 -6.00 2.25
CA ASP A 49 0.04 -6.92 1.96
C ASP A 49 -0.49 -6.74 0.53
N TYR A 50 -0.52 -5.49 0.04
CA TYR A 50 -0.84 -5.22 -1.36
C TYR A 50 0.24 -5.76 -2.30
N ALA A 51 1.53 -5.58 -1.97
CA ALA A 51 2.64 -6.05 -2.79
C ALA A 51 2.68 -7.57 -2.92
N ILE A 52 2.38 -8.32 -1.85
CA ILE A 52 2.31 -9.80 -1.86
C ILE A 52 1.22 -10.30 -2.82
N GLY A 53 0.14 -9.54 -3.00
CA GLY A 53 -0.91 -9.84 -3.97
C GLY A 53 -0.49 -9.62 -5.43
N THR A 54 0.67 -9.01 -5.66
CA THR A 54 1.22 -8.76 -7.00
C THR A 54 2.37 -9.73 -7.32
N ASN A 55 2.72 -9.88 -8.59
CA ASN A 55 3.94 -10.59 -9.01
C ASN A 55 5.19 -9.70 -9.03
N ASN A 56 5.14 -8.52 -8.39
CA ASN A 56 6.22 -7.54 -8.41
C ASN A 56 7.18 -7.77 -7.25
N THR A 57 8.12 -8.71 -7.45
CA THR A 57 9.11 -9.10 -6.43
C THR A 57 10.01 -7.95 -6.00
N GLU A 58 10.28 -6.99 -6.89
CA GLU A 58 11.09 -5.81 -6.58
C GLU A 58 10.45 -4.95 -5.49
N ILE A 59 9.14 -4.67 -5.60
CA ILE A 59 8.39 -3.92 -4.60
C ILE A 59 8.32 -4.69 -3.28
N ILE A 60 8.10 -6.02 -3.34
CA ILE A 60 8.04 -6.88 -2.16
C ILE A 60 9.37 -6.80 -1.39
N ASP A 61 10.50 -7.02 -2.08
CA ASP A 61 11.83 -6.97 -1.47
C ASP A 61 12.13 -5.60 -0.88
N LYS A 62 11.73 -4.52 -1.57
CA LYS A 62 11.92 -3.16 -1.10
C LYS A 62 11.15 -2.91 0.20
N LEU A 63 9.88 -3.28 0.26
CA LEU A 63 9.04 -3.09 1.45
C LEU A 63 9.51 -3.96 2.61
N MET A 64 9.85 -5.23 2.36
CA MET A 64 10.41 -6.16 3.36
C MET A 64 11.70 -5.62 3.97
N THR A 65 12.60 -5.08 3.14
CA THR A 65 13.86 -4.48 3.60
C THR A 65 13.62 -3.27 4.52
N MET A 66 12.57 -2.48 4.25
CA MET A 66 12.24 -1.31 5.06
C MET A 66 11.52 -1.67 6.36
N GLU A 67 10.72 -2.73 6.40
CA GLU A 67 10.14 -3.22 7.66
C GLU A 67 11.18 -3.83 8.60
N GLY A 68 12.21 -4.50 8.05
CA GLY A 68 13.29 -5.10 8.83
C GLY A 68 14.28 -4.11 9.44
N ARG A 69 14.32 -2.86 8.99
CA ARG A 69 15.12 -1.78 9.61
C ARG A 69 14.41 -1.27 10.87
N LYS A 70 14.70 -1.92 12.01
CA LYS A 70 14.41 -1.39 13.35
C LYS A 70 15.47 -0.40 13.80
#